data_AF-A0A2J6XG62-F1
#
_entry.id   AF-A0A2J6XG62-F1
#
_cell.length_a   1.000
_cell.length_b   1.000
_cell.length_c   1.000
_cell.angle_alpha   90.00
_cell.angle_beta   90.00
_cell.angle_gamma   90.00
#
_symmetry.space_group_name_H-M   'P 1'
#
loop_
_entity.id
_entity.type
_entity.pdbx_description
1 polymer ?
#
loop_
_entity_poly.entity_id
_entity_poly.type
_entity_poly.pdbx_seq_one_letter_code
_entity_poly.pdbx_strand_id
1 'polypeptide(L)'
;ISYLKPKESEFEVQDFLSIREEYQEKLLNSYLKYNHFIKLNQYLARSTAKTLPEYKCIIKQELHHSVSKLNNEFYVAIDIKHTFDPLYDIWQYCDFDLEKIYLLKAKHKKVKPKDSGSTAVIVDIISPENDRYSKILKDILNYYKTKGNEVVLKYENEPILEVMFSNTKNQTYHYLAEFLYPVIEVFDLRGKIKELIISNKNRTALLVNIIKEKLSDIIEPKPLVRECLEFEHIGIKALDWNNNEKFCNKAKECFPMFSFKEGIYKILPYKVPEILKGNVIPVFLIADESLKDNKEIRDKKPLYTILKSLTYIGKGKENYPIFENFSDYEKLYYFNLRNVNELILKMEQILESKNFKKDAVLPLVITLGKEDDIHLDDDYYSELKEKLLQKGFIH
;
A
#
# COMPACT_ATOMS: atom_id res chain seq x y z
N ILE A 1 -42.37 -2.68 -5.19
CA ILE A 1 -41.85 -2.31 -6.53
C ILE A 1 -41.35 -3.60 -7.16
N SER A 2 -42.11 -4.18 -8.08
CA SER A 2 -41.66 -5.31 -8.89
C SER A 2 -40.64 -4.76 -9.91
N TYR A 3 -39.38 -5.12 -9.76
CA TYR A 3 -38.41 -4.90 -10.82
C TYR A 3 -38.83 -5.79 -11.99
N LEU A 4 -39.49 -5.19 -12.99
CA LEU A 4 -39.62 -5.80 -14.31
C LEU A 4 -38.18 -6.12 -14.74
N LYS A 5 -37.85 -7.41 -14.83
CA LYS A 5 -36.64 -7.82 -15.52
C LYS A 5 -36.78 -7.27 -16.95
N PRO A 6 -35.92 -6.35 -17.39
CA PRO A 6 -35.96 -5.89 -18.77
C PRO A 6 -35.87 -7.10 -19.71
N LYS A 7 -36.65 -7.09 -20.79
CA LYS A 7 -36.63 -8.17 -21.78
C LYS A 7 -35.25 -8.19 -22.43
N GLU A 8 -34.64 -9.37 -22.57
CA GLU A 8 -33.30 -9.54 -23.16
C GLU A 8 -33.17 -8.88 -24.55
N SER A 9 -34.29 -8.69 -25.26
CA SER A 9 -34.37 -8.00 -26.56
C SER A 9 -34.15 -6.49 -26.54
N GLU A 10 -33.99 -5.86 -25.37
CA GLU A 10 -33.80 -4.40 -25.22
C GLU A 10 -32.33 -4.00 -24.95
N PHE A 11 -31.41 -4.96 -24.89
CA PHE A 11 -29.99 -4.68 -24.68
C PHE A 11 -29.24 -4.68 -26.02
N GLU A 12 -28.79 -3.51 -26.46
CA GLU A 12 -27.78 -3.43 -27.52
C GLU A 12 -26.48 -4.05 -27.00
N VAL A 13 -25.99 -5.07 -27.70
CA VAL A 13 -24.67 -5.66 -27.44
C VAL A 13 -23.63 -4.62 -27.86
N GLN A 14 -23.03 -3.95 -26.88
CA GLN A 14 -21.90 -3.06 -27.11
C GLN A 14 -20.59 -3.82 -27.07
N ASP A 15 -19.69 -3.51 -28.00
CA ASP A 15 -18.32 -4.02 -27.97
C ASP A 15 -17.61 -3.51 -26.70
N PHE A 16 -16.94 -4.40 -25.98
CA PHE A 16 -16.26 -4.06 -24.72
C PHE A 16 -15.25 -2.91 -24.92
N LEU A 17 -14.51 -2.93 -26.03
CA LEU A 17 -13.52 -1.91 -26.35
C LEU A 17 -14.13 -0.55 -26.69
N SER A 18 -15.41 -0.51 -27.05
CA SER A 18 -16.14 0.73 -27.37
C SER A 18 -16.63 1.50 -26.13
N ILE A 19 -16.65 0.86 -24.96
CA ILE A 19 -17.08 1.48 -23.69
C ILE A 19 -15.95 2.35 -23.13
N ARG A 20 -16.24 3.42 -22.38
CA ARG A 20 -15.18 4.20 -21.69
C ARG A 20 -14.35 3.30 -20.78
N GLU A 21 -13.05 3.58 -20.74
CA GLU A 21 -12.04 2.83 -19.98
C GLU A 21 -12.42 2.57 -18.52
N GLU A 22 -12.90 3.57 -17.78
CA GLU A 22 -13.34 3.41 -16.40
C GLU A 22 -14.45 2.35 -16.22
N TYR A 23 -15.33 2.17 -17.21
CA TYR A 23 -16.37 1.16 -17.19
C TYR A 23 -15.85 -0.20 -17.64
N GLN A 24 -14.87 -0.24 -18.56
CA GLN A 24 -14.16 -1.47 -18.91
C GLN A 24 -13.49 -2.07 -17.66
N GLU A 25 -12.76 -1.24 -16.90
CA GLU A 25 -12.14 -1.64 -15.64
C GLU A 25 -13.17 -2.11 -14.60
N LYS A 26 -14.26 -1.35 -14.39
CA LYS A 26 -15.33 -1.71 -13.45
C LYS A 26 -16.03 -3.02 -13.84
N LEU A 27 -16.29 -3.24 -15.13
CA LEU A 27 -16.90 -4.46 -15.66
C LEU A 27 -15.98 -5.65 -15.44
N LEU A 28 -14.70 -5.53 -15.82
CA LEU A 28 -13.73 -6.60 -15.65
C LEU A 28 -13.49 -6.92 -14.17
N ASN A 29 -13.40 -5.89 -13.32
CA ASN A 29 -13.29 -6.05 -11.88
C ASN A 29 -14.51 -6.77 -11.29
N SER A 30 -15.72 -6.42 -11.75
CA SER A 30 -16.95 -7.11 -11.33
C SER A 30 -16.96 -8.56 -11.80
N TYR A 31 -16.59 -8.82 -13.06
CA TYR A 31 -16.49 -10.15 -13.63
C TYR A 31 -15.53 -11.04 -12.82
N LEU A 32 -14.32 -10.54 -12.55
CA LEU A 32 -13.30 -11.26 -11.76
C LEU A 32 -13.79 -11.52 -10.34
N LYS A 33 -14.41 -10.52 -9.71
CA LYS A 33 -15.02 -10.66 -8.38
C LYS A 33 -16.01 -11.82 -8.32
N TYR A 34 -17.00 -11.81 -9.21
CA TYR A 34 -18.09 -12.78 -9.19
C TYR A 34 -17.64 -14.19 -9.57
N ASN A 35 -16.80 -14.34 -10.59
CA ASN A 35 -16.45 -15.66 -11.13
C ASN A 35 -15.28 -16.33 -10.39
N HIS A 36 -14.33 -15.54 -9.87
CA HIS A 36 -13.07 -16.10 -9.35
C HIS A 36 -12.84 -15.74 -7.88
N PHE A 37 -12.89 -14.46 -7.51
CA PHE A 37 -12.43 -14.03 -6.18
C PHE A 37 -13.41 -14.34 -5.04
N ILE A 38 -14.74 -14.37 -5.25
CA ILE A 38 -15.68 -14.74 -4.17
C ILE A 38 -15.38 -16.13 -3.61
N LYS A 39 -15.21 -17.13 -4.48
CA LYS A 39 -14.94 -18.51 -4.06
C LYS A 39 -13.57 -18.63 -3.38
N LEU A 40 -12.56 -17.94 -3.91
CA LEU A 40 -11.22 -17.91 -3.32
C LEU A 40 -11.21 -17.24 -1.95
N ASN A 41 -11.94 -16.13 -1.79
CA ASN A 41 -12.09 -15.46 -0.50
C ASN A 41 -12.83 -16.34 0.50
N GLN A 42 -13.86 -17.08 0.09
CA GLN A 42 -14.50 -18.05 0.98
C GLN A 42 -13.54 -19.16 1.44
N TYR A 43 -12.68 -19.66 0.54
CA TYR A 43 -11.66 -20.65 0.88
C TYR A 43 -10.62 -20.08 1.86
N LEU A 44 -10.03 -18.92 1.55
CA LEU A 44 -9.03 -18.26 2.39
C LEU A 44 -9.60 -17.87 3.74
N ALA A 45 -10.79 -17.30 3.77
CA ALA A 45 -11.49 -16.94 4.99
C ALA A 45 -11.68 -18.15 5.92
N ARG A 46 -11.91 -19.35 5.37
CA ARG A 46 -12.03 -20.59 6.15
C ARG A 46 -10.69 -21.12 6.63
N SER A 47 -9.65 -21.11 5.78
CA SER A 47 -8.34 -21.68 6.12
C SER A 47 -7.50 -20.80 7.06
N THR A 48 -7.82 -19.50 7.11
CA THR A 48 -7.05 -18.50 7.88
C THR A 48 -7.82 -17.93 9.06
N ALA A 49 -9.08 -18.34 9.25
CA ALA A 49 -9.90 -17.88 10.36
C ALA A 49 -9.25 -18.23 11.70
N LYS A 50 -8.98 -17.19 12.50
CA LYS A 50 -8.52 -17.34 13.88
C LYS A 50 -9.45 -16.56 14.79
N THR A 51 -10.08 -17.27 15.72
CA THR A 51 -10.90 -16.65 16.76
C THR A 51 -10.00 -16.01 17.81
N LEU A 52 -10.28 -14.76 18.14
CA LEU A 52 -9.62 -14.00 19.19
C LEU A 52 -10.68 -13.59 20.23
N PRO A 53 -10.98 -14.47 21.21
CA PRO A 53 -12.05 -14.25 22.18
C PRO A 53 -11.87 -12.95 22.97
N GLU A 54 -10.62 -12.57 23.28
CA GLU A 54 -10.31 -11.37 24.04
C GLU A 54 -10.68 -10.06 23.33
N TYR A 55 -10.71 -10.09 21.99
CA TYR A 55 -11.13 -8.97 21.14
C TYR A 55 -12.52 -9.17 20.56
N LYS A 56 -13.22 -10.24 20.97
CA LYS A 56 -14.59 -10.56 20.53
C LYS A 56 -14.70 -10.64 18.99
N CYS A 57 -13.65 -11.13 18.32
CA CYS A 57 -13.58 -11.16 16.86
C CYS A 57 -12.97 -12.44 16.29
N ILE A 58 -13.19 -12.65 15.00
CA ILE A 58 -12.49 -13.60 14.15
C ILE A 58 -11.66 -12.78 13.17
N ILE A 59 -10.35 -12.99 13.14
CA ILE A 59 -9.51 -12.47 12.06
C ILE A 59 -9.52 -13.47 10.91
N LYS A 60 -9.70 -12.96 9.69
CA LYS A 60 -9.66 -13.74 8.45
C LYS A 60 -8.82 -13.01 7.42
N GLN A 61 -8.36 -13.74 6.41
CA GLN A 61 -7.70 -13.17 5.25
C GLN A 61 -8.61 -13.21 4.04
N GLU A 62 -8.58 -12.11 3.29
CA GLU A 62 -9.34 -11.94 2.06
C GLU A 62 -8.44 -11.37 0.98
N LEU A 63 -8.57 -11.89 -0.24
CA LEU A 63 -7.99 -11.27 -1.42
C LEU A 63 -8.82 -10.05 -1.79
N HIS A 64 -8.13 -8.92 -1.82
CA HIS A 64 -8.58 -7.72 -2.49
C HIS A 64 -7.95 -7.68 -3.87
N HIS A 65 -8.73 -7.21 -4.84
CA HIS A 65 -8.20 -6.93 -6.16
C HIS A 65 -8.79 -5.65 -6.72
N SER A 66 -8.06 -5.09 -7.68
CA SER A 66 -8.52 -4.00 -8.53
C SER A 66 -7.99 -4.22 -9.94
N VAL A 67 -8.78 -3.82 -10.93
CA VAL A 67 -8.36 -3.78 -12.33
C VAL A 67 -7.92 -2.37 -12.68
N SER A 68 -6.84 -2.25 -13.45
CA SER A 68 -6.40 -1.00 -14.05
C SER A 68 -5.98 -1.24 -15.49
N LYS A 69 -6.27 -0.31 -16.39
CA LYS A 69 -5.83 -0.35 -17.78
C LYS A 69 -4.60 0.54 -17.95
N LEU A 70 -3.57 0.01 -18.61
CA LEU A 70 -2.33 0.71 -18.93
C LEU A 70 -1.89 0.26 -20.33
N ASN A 71 -1.60 1.21 -21.23
CA ASN A 71 -1.10 0.91 -22.58
C ASN A 71 -1.95 -0.13 -23.36
N ASN A 72 -3.29 -0.02 -23.27
CA ASN A 72 -4.27 -0.94 -23.84
C ASN A 72 -4.29 -2.37 -23.27
N GLU A 73 -3.54 -2.63 -22.21
CA GLU A 73 -3.56 -3.89 -21.47
C GLU A 73 -4.27 -3.72 -20.12
N PHE A 74 -4.89 -4.79 -19.63
CA PHE A 74 -5.52 -4.81 -18.31
C PHE A 74 -4.62 -5.51 -17.31
N TYR A 75 -4.42 -4.85 -16.18
CA TYR A 75 -3.64 -5.34 -15.07
C TYR A 75 -4.56 -5.58 -13.88
N VAL A 76 -4.38 -6.72 -13.21
CA VAL A 76 -5.08 -7.04 -11.97
C VAL A 76 -4.09 -6.89 -10.83
N ALA A 77 -4.26 -5.86 -10.00
CA ALA A 77 -3.55 -5.76 -8.74
C ALA A 77 -4.26 -6.65 -7.73
N ILE A 78 -3.54 -7.61 -7.15
CA ILE A 78 -4.07 -8.54 -6.15
C ILE A 78 -3.29 -8.35 -4.85
N ASP A 79 -4.03 -8.33 -3.75
CA ASP A 79 -3.47 -8.16 -2.43
C ASP A 79 -4.23 -8.98 -1.38
N ILE A 80 -3.59 -9.35 -0.27
CA ILE A 80 -4.26 -10.00 0.87
C ILE A 80 -4.47 -8.97 1.96
N LYS A 81 -5.72 -8.76 2.38
CA LYS A 81 -6.05 -7.95 3.55
C LYS A 81 -6.59 -8.82 4.67
N HIS A 82 -6.47 -8.31 5.88
CA HIS A 82 -7.09 -8.91 7.05
C HIS A 82 -8.47 -8.27 7.26
N THR A 83 -9.47 -9.10 7.46
CA THR A 83 -10.81 -8.67 7.88
C THR A 83 -11.06 -9.13 9.31
N PHE A 84 -11.80 -8.31 10.05
CA PHE A 84 -12.13 -8.55 11.45
C PHE A 84 -13.64 -8.69 11.56
N ASP A 85 -14.08 -9.94 11.66
CA ASP A 85 -15.49 -10.25 11.82
C ASP A 85 -15.84 -10.30 13.31
N PRO A 86 -16.85 -9.55 13.77
CA PRO A 86 -17.27 -9.60 15.16
C PRO A 86 -17.93 -10.95 15.48
N LEU A 87 -17.65 -11.48 16.67
CA LEU A 87 -18.29 -12.68 17.21
C LEU A 87 -19.70 -12.42 17.73
N TYR A 88 -19.96 -11.17 18.11
CA TYR A 88 -21.10 -10.75 18.90
C TYR A 88 -21.74 -9.52 18.29
N ASP A 89 -23.07 -9.41 18.38
CA ASP A 89 -23.76 -8.15 18.10
C ASP A 89 -23.42 -7.07 19.11
N ILE A 90 -23.89 -5.84 18.90
CA ILE A 90 -23.55 -4.71 19.78
C ILE A 90 -23.96 -5.00 21.23
N TRP A 91 -25.11 -5.62 21.47
CA TRP A 91 -25.59 -5.88 22.82
C TRP A 91 -24.70 -6.88 23.55
N GLN A 92 -24.40 -8.01 22.91
CA GLN A 92 -23.47 -9.02 23.42
C GLN A 92 -22.02 -8.50 23.52
N TYR A 93 -21.58 -7.68 22.56
CA TYR A 93 -20.24 -7.08 22.54
C TYR A 93 -20.03 -6.15 23.74
N CYS A 94 -21.09 -5.47 24.17
CA CYS A 94 -21.13 -4.67 25.37
C CYS A 94 -21.49 -5.45 26.64
N ASP A 95 -21.47 -6.80 26.62
CA ASP A 95 -21.82 -7.64 27.77
C ASP A 95 -23.19 -7.29 28.38
N PHE A 96 -24.16 -6.92 27.55
CA PHE A 96 -25.51 -6.52 27.97
C PHE A 96 -25.54 -5.28 28.90
N ASP A 97 -24.54 -4.40 28.76
CA ASP A 97 -24.38 -3.19 29.56
C ASP A 97 -24.64 -1.93 28.72
N LEU A 98 -25.67 -1.18 29.10
CA LEU A 98 -26.08 0.04 28.42
C LEU A 98 -25.01 1.15 28.50
N GLU A 99 -24.29 1.26 29.62
CA GLU A 99 -23.23 2.26 29.80
C GLU A 99 -22.09 2.03 28.79
N LYS A 100 -21.77 0.76 28.51
CA LYS A 100 -20.78 0.43 27.48
C LYS A 100 -21.25 0.82 26.07
N ILE A 101 -22.54 0.80 25.77
CA ILE A 101 -23.06 1.30 24.49
C ILE A 101 -22.94 2.82 24.41
N TYR A 102 -23.23 3.54 25.49
CA TYR A 102 -22.99 5.00 25.54
C TYR A 102 -21.51 5.33 25.29
N LEU A 103 -20.58 4.54 25.81
CA LEU A 103 -19.15 4.68 25.51
C LEU A 103 -18.82 4.43 24.03
N LEU A 104 -19.47 3.45 23.38
CA LEU A 104 -19.31 3.24 21.94
C LEU A 104 -19.79 4.45 21.13
N LYS A 105 -20.96 5.00 21.48
CA LYS A 105 -21.50 6.23 20.86
C LYS A 105 -20.54 7.41 21.03
N ALA A 106 -20.05 7.65 22.25
CA ALA A 106 -19.13 8.75 22.56
C ALA A 106 -17.81 8.66 21.78
N LYS A 107 -17.35 7.45 21.47
CA LYS A 107 -16.15 7.19 20.66
C LYS A 107 -16.43 7.18 19.15
N HIS A 108 -17.66 7.47 18.73
CA HIS A 108 -18.11 7.36 17.34
C HIS A 108 -17.79 5.99 16.73
N LYS A 109 -17.97 4.92 17.51
CA LYS A 109 -17.70 3.56 17.06
C LYS A 109 -18.57 3.25 15.84
N LYS A 110 -17.94 2.79 14.77
CA LYS A 110 -18.64 2.34 13.56
C LYS A 110 -19.35 1.02 13.83
N VAL A 111 -20.55 0.89 13.28
CA VAL A 111 -21.39 -0.31 13.34
C VAL A 111 -21.85 -0.69 11.92
N LYS A 112 -22.27 -1.94 11.72
CA LYS A 112 -22.84 -2.44 10.46
C LYS A 112 -24.09 -3.28 10.74
N PRO A 113 -25.20 -3.12 10.01
CA PRO A 113 -26.35 -4.03 10.11
C PRO A 113 -25.97 -5.47 9.76
N LYS A 114 -26.61 -6.45 10.38
CA LYS A 114 -26.37 -7.88 10.08
C LYS A 114 -26.77 -8.26 8.65
N ASP A 115 -27.75 -7.56 8.10
CA ASP A 115 -28.35 -7.77 6.78
C ASP A 115 -27.78 -6.87 5.67
N SER A 116 -26.88 -5.94 6.00
CA SER A 116 -26.28 -5.03 5.02
C SER A 116 -24.77 -4.82 5.24
N GLY A 117 -24.05 -4.56 4.15
CA GLY A 117 -22.61 -4.25 4.22
C GLY A 117 -22.29 -2.80 4.57
N SER A 118 -23.30 -1.94 4.75
CA SER A 118 -23.11 -0.50 4.93
C SER A 118 -22.67 -0.16 6.35
N THR A 119 -21.68 0.71 6.47
CA THR A 119 -21.20 1.21 7.76
C THR A 119 -22.00 2.42 8.22
N ALA A 120 -22.30 2.46 9.51
CA ALA A 120 -22.99 3.55 10.17
C ALA A 120 -22.27 3.94 11.48
N VAL A 121 -22.66 5.08 12.05
CA VAL A 121 -22.29 5.50 13.40
C VAL A 121 -23.54 5.63 14.25
N ILE A 122 -23.43 5.32 15.54
CA ILE A 122 -24.52 5.51 16.51
C ILE A 122 -24.63 7.00 16.80
N VAL A 123 -25.80 7.58 16.55
CA VAL A 123 -26.11 9.00 16.79
C VAL A 123 -27.03 9.19 17.98
N ASP A 124 -27.90 8.22 18.28
CA ASP A 124 -28.66 8.21 19.52
C ASP A 124 -28.96 6.81 20.06
N ILE A 125 -29.31 6.74 21.34
CA ILE A 125 -29.64 5.50 22.06
C ILE A 125 -30.98 5.72 22.78
N ILE A 126 -31.94 4.86 22.50
CA ILE A 126 -33.28 4.90 23.08
C ILE A 126 -33.40 3.69 24.01
N SER A 127 -33.36 3.94 25.32
CA SER A 127 -33.51 2.91 26.34
C SER A 127 -34.95 2.37 26.40
N PRO A 128 -35.15 1.13 26.91
CA PRO A 128 -36.49 0.54 27.10
C PRO A 128 -37.44 1.41 27.94
N GLU A 129 -36.90 2.20 28.86
CA GLU A 129 -37.64 3.10 29.74
C GLU A 129 -38.13 4.38 29.03
N ASN A 130 -37.69 4.65 27.81
CA ASN A 130 -38.10 5.84 27.07
C ASN A 130 -39.54 5.71 26.55
N ASP A 131 -40.37 6.75 26.72
CA ASP A 131 -41.77 6.77 26.25
C ASP A 131 -41.93 6.44 24.75
N ARG A 132 -40.91 6.74 23.94
CA ARG A 132 -40.92 6.49 22.49
C ARG A 132 -40.53 5.05 22.13
N TYR A 133 -39.93 4.29 23.04
CA TYR A 133 -39.36 2.97 22.78
C TYR A 133 -40.40 2.00 22.20
N SER A 134 -41.54 1.85 22.87
CA SER A 134 -42.60 0.90 22.47
C SER A 134 -43.13 1.17 21.05
N LYS A 135 -43.23 2.45 20.67
CA LYS A 135 -43.69 2.85 19.34
C LYS A 135 -42.65 2.47 18.27
N ILE A 136 -41.38 2.83 18.51
CA ILE A 136 -40.30 2.57 17.54
C ILE A 136 -40.03 1.07 17.41
N LEU A 137 -40.07 0.31 18.51
CA LEU A 137 -39.95 -1.15 18.50
C LEU A 137 -41.01 -1.78 17.60
N LYS A 138 -42.27 -1.34 17.71
CA LYS A 138 -43.37 -1.82 16.88
C LYS A 138 -43.12 -1.54 15.39
N ASP A 139 -42.58 -0.37 15.06
CA ASP A 139 -42.24 -0.01 13.68
C ASP A 139 -41.11 -0.88 13.12
N ILE A 140 -40.07 -1.16 13.92
CA ILE A 140 -38.97 -2.08 13.56
C ILE A 140 -39.51 -3.50 13.31
N LEU A 141 -40.31 -4.04 14.24
CA LEU A 141 -40.88 -5.39 14.11
C LEU A 141 -41.80 -5.51 12.90
N ASN A 142 -42.63 -4.50 12.64
CA ASN A 142 -43.48 -4.45 11.46
C ASN A 142 -42.66 -4.43 10.17
N TYR A 143 -41.57 -3.65 10.11
CA TYR A 143 -40.68 -3.63 8.95
C TYR A 143 -40.18 -5.04 8.60
N TYR A 144 -39.63 -5.79 9.57
CA TYR A 144 -39.14 -7.14 9.30
C TYR A 144 -40.27 -8.12 8.95
N LYS A 145 -41.42 -8.01 9.60
CA LYS A 145 -42.60 -8.82 9.26
C LYS A 145 -43.05 -8.62 7.81
N THR A 146 -43.06 -7.36 7.32
CA THR A 146 -43.41 -7.06 5.92
C THR A 146 -42.38 -7.59 4.91
N LYS A 147 -41.15 -7.86 5.35
CA LYS A 147 -40.09 -8.47 4.54
C LYS A 147 -40.14 -10.01 4.55
N GLY A 148 -41.12 -10.60 5.23
CA GLY A 148 -41.30 -12.05 5.33
C GLY A 148 -40.37 -12.73 6.33
N ASN A 149 -39.72 -11.96 7.20
CA ASN A 149 -38.86 -12.49 8.26
C ASN A 149 -39.64 -12.56 9.58
N GLU A 150 -39.70 -13.73 10.21
CA GLU A 150 -40.12 -13.83 11.61
C GLU A 150 -38.97 -13.36 12.50
N VAL A 151 -39.17 -12.23 13.16
CA VAL A 151 -38.23 -11.73 14.17
C VAL A 151 -38.70 -12.20 15.53
N VAL A 152 -37.93 -13.11 16.13
CA VAL A 152 -38.03 -13.45 17.54
C VAL A 152 -37.01 -12.58 18.27
N LEU A 153 -37.49 -11.63 19.07
CA LEU A 153 -36.64 -10.81 19.92
C LEU A 153 -35.85 -11.71 20.86
N LYS A 154 -34.54 -11.58 20.87
CA LYS A 154 -33.69 -12.38 21.78
C LYS A 154 -33.58 -11.78 23.17
N TYR A 155 -33.77 -10.46 23.29
CA TYR A 155 -33.54 -9.72 24.51
C TYR A 155 -34.69 -8.75 24.77
N GLU A 156 -35.37 -8.90 25.91
CA GLU A 156 -36.54 -8.06 26.23
C GLU A 156 -36.16 -6.61 26.55
N ASN A 157 -34.93 -6.36 27.02
CA ASN A 157 -34.48 -5.07 27.54
C ASN A 157 -33.33 -4.44 26.75
N GLU A 158 -33.14 -4.80 25.48
CA GLU A 158 -32.08 -4.18 24.69
C GLU A 158 -32.48 -2.77 24.20
N PRO A 159 -31.52 -1.84 24.06
CA PRO A 159 -31.79 -0.50 23.56
C PRO A 159 -32.02 -0.51 22.05
N ILE A 160 -32.78 0.48 21.57
CA ILE A 160 -32.84 0.83 20.16
C ILE A 160 -31.73 1.83 19.86
N LEU A 161 -30.94 1.54 18.83
CA LEU A 161 -29.85 2.39 18.35
C LEU A 161 -30.33 3.18 17.13
N GLU A 162 -30.25 4.50 17.23
CA GLU A 162 -30.39 5.38 16.08
C GLU A 162 -29.02 5.53 15.41
N VAL A 163 -28.93 5.19 14.13
CA VAL A 163 -27.68 5.16 13.38
C VAL A 163 -27.76 5.97 12.10
N MET A 164 -26.62 6.52 11.68
CA MET A 164 -26.49 7.29 10.44
C MET A 164 -25.44 6.64 9.53
N PHE A 165 -25.82 6.31 8.29
CA PHE A 165 -24.89 5.72 7.32
C PHE A 165 -24.03 6.78 6.65
N SER A 166 -22.79 6.39 6.32
CA SER A 166 -21.82 7.27 5.66
C SER A 166 -22.23 7.73 4.27
N ASN A 167 -23.11 6.98 3.59
CA ASN A 167 -23.57 7.23 2.22
C ASN A 167 -24.95 7.89 2.11
N THR A 168 -25.63 8.17 3.24
CA THR A 168 -26.94 8.82 3.26
C THR A 168 -26.83 10.25 3.75
N LYS A 169 -27.43 11.22 3.04
CA LYS A 169 -27.47 12.64 3.44
C LYS A 169 -28.33 12.83 4.69
N ASN A 170 -27.72 12.85 5.88
CA ASN A 170 -28.34 13.15 7.18
C ASN A 170 -29.61 12.34 7.52
N GLN A 171 -29.77 11.14 6.96
CA GLN A 171 -30.87 10.27 7.33
C GLN A 171 -30.43 9.30 8.42
N THR A 172 -31.26 9.20 9.45
CA THR A 172 -31.07 8.27 10.56
C THR A 172 -32.04 7.11 10.47
N TYR A 173 -31.63 5.98 11.02
CA TYR A 173 -32.36 4.72 10.98
C TYR A 173 -32.33 4.09 12.35
N HIS A 174 -33.42 3.42 12.74
CA HIS A 174 -33.52 2.74 14.01
C HIS A 174 -33.28 1.25 13.84
N TYR A 175 -32.39 0.69 14.67
CA TYR A 175 -32.09 -0.73 14.74
C TYR A 175 -32.08 -1.18 16.19
N LEU A 176 -32.48 -2.43 16.45
CA LEU A 176 -32.14 -3.08 17.71
C LEU A 176 -30.64 -3.36 17.74
N ALA A 177 -30.05 -3.30 18.94
CA ALA A 177 -28.63 -3.57 19.13
C ALA A 177 -28.25 -4.98 18.64
N GLU A 178 -29.15 -5.96 18.77
CA GLU A 178 -28.99 -7.32 18.26
C GLU A 178 -28.94 -7.42 16.73
N PHE A 179 -29.34 -6.39 15.98
CA PHE A 179 -29.25 -6.36 14.51
C PHE A 179 -28.04 -5.59 14.00
N LEU A 180 -27.16 -5.13 14.89
CA LEU A 180 -25.95 -4.41 14.55
C LEU A 180 -24.72 -5.19 15.03
N TYR A 181 -23.67 -5.10 14.24
CA TYR A 181 -22.34 -5.61 14.55
C TYR A 181 -21.37 -4.44 14.73
N PRO A 182 -20.46 -4.48 15.72
CA PRO A 182 -19.40 -3.50 15.80
C PRO A 182 -18.43 -3.68 14.63
N VAL A 183 -17.94 -2.59 14.07
CA VAL A 183 -16.81 -2.63 13.14
C VAL A 183 -15.54 -2.64 13.95
N ILE A 184 -14.78 -3.73 13.81
CA ILE A 184 -13.51 -3.92 14.50
C ILE A 184 -12.41 -3.46 13.54
N GLU A 185 -11.66 -2.45 13.97
CA GLU A 185 -10.59 -1.82 13.23
C GLU A 185 -9.25 -2.20 13.86
N VAL A 186 -8.17 -2.09 13.07
CA VAL A 186 -6.83 -2.53 13.48
C VAL A 186 -6.42 -1.93 14.83
N PHE A 187 -6.70 -0.65 15.08
CA PHE A 187 -6.34 0.03 16.34
C PHE A 187 -7.06 -0.51 17.58
N ASP A 188 -8.19 -1.22 17.44
CA ASP A 188 -8.88 -1.84 18.57
C ASP A 188 -8.06 -3.00 19.18
N LEU A 189 -7.12 -3.54 18.40
CA LEU A 189 -6.40 -4.79 18.70
C LEU A 189 -5.07 -4.59 19.45
N ARG A 190 -4.88 -3.41 20.08
CA ARG A 190 -3.72 -2.96 20.90
C ARG A 190 -2.57 -3.98 21.03
N GLY A 191 -1.41 -3.66 20.45
CA GLY A 191 -0.12 -4.31 20.74
C GLY A 191 0.10 -5.73 20.17
N LYS A 192 -0.96 -6.49 19.82
CA LYS A 192 -0.84 -7.85 19.24
C LYS A 192 -0.99 -7.92 17.72
N ILE A 193 -1.24 -6.79 17.08
CA ILE A 193 -1.42 -6.68 15.62
C ILE A 193 -0.25 -7.31 14.85
N LYS A 194 0.98 -7.16 15.34
CA LYS A 194 2.19 -7.66 14.69
C LYS A 194 2.28 -9.17 14.59
N GLU A 195 1.77 -9.87 15.60
CA GLU A 195 1.76 -11.33 15.64
C GLU A 195 0.60 -11.92 14.81
N LEU A 196 -0.40 -11.10 14.49
CA LEU A 196 -1.63 -11.50 13.81
C LEU A 196 -1.64 -11.13 12.32
N ILE A 197 -0.89 -10.11 11.92
CA ILE A 197 -0.72 -9.69 10.52
C ILE A 197 0.40 -10.51 9.89
N ILE A 198 0.10 -11.19 8.78
CA ILE A 198 1.12 -11.87 7.96
C ILE A 198 2.19 -10.86 7.52
N SER A 199 3.47 -11.21 7.75
CA SER A 199 4.62 -10.44 7.22
C SER A 199 4.59 -10.36 5.70
N ASN A 200 5.09 -9.27 5.11
CA ASN A 200 5.07 -9.09 3.65
C ASN A 200 5.75 -10.24 2.89
N LYS A 201 6.83 -10.83 3.43
CA LYS A 201 7.48 -12.00 2.84
C LYS A 201 6.51 -13.19 2.71
N ASN A 202 5.78 -13.50 3.77
CA ASN A 202 4.80 -14.59 3.79
C ASN A 202 3.57 -14.26 2.93
N ARG A 203 3.17 -12.98 2.88
CA ARG A 203 2.09 -12.46 2.04
C ARG A 203 2.38 -12.65 0.55
N THR A 204 3.58 -12.28 0.12
CA THR A 204 4.03 -12.43 -1.27
C THR A 204 4.12 -13.91 -1.66
N ALA A 205 4.70 -14.77 -0.80
CA ALA A 205 4.75 -16.20 -1.07
C ALA A 205 3.36 -16.83 -1.19
N LEU A 206 2.43 -16.48 -0.29
CA LEU A 206 1.05 -16.95 -0.33
C LEU A 206 0.32 -16.47 -1.60
N LEU A 207 0.48 -15.19 -1.96
CA LEU A 207 -0.08 -14.63 -3.19
C LEU A 207 0.45 -15.34 -4.44
N VAL A 208 1.77 -15.55 -4.53
CA VAL A 208 2.39 -16.25 -5.66
C VAL A 208 1.83 -17.67 -5.79
N ASN A 209 1.66 -18.38 -4.68
CA ASN A 209 1.08 -19.73 -4.69
C ASN A 209 -0.39 -19.71 -5.12
N ILE A 210 -1.20 -18.78 -4.59
CA ILE A 210 -2.61 -18.63 -5.00
C ILE A 210 -2.70 -18.34 -6.50
N ILE A 211 -1.88 -17.42 -7.01
CA ILE A 211 -1.88 -17.08 -8.43
C ILE A 211 -1.50 -18.30 -9.28
N LYS A 212 -0.39 -18.98 -8.94
CA LYS A 212 0.08 -20.16 -9.67
C LYS A 212 -0.90 -21.32 -9.64
N GLU A 213 -1.55 -21.59 -8.52
CA GLU A 213 -2.38 -22.79 -8.36
C GLU A 213 -3.84 -22.57 -8.74
N LYS A 214 -4.35 -21.33 -8.62
CA LYS A 214 -5.80 -21.06 -8.69
C LYS A 214 -6.21 -20.01 -9.72
N LEU A 215 -5.27 -19.23 -10.25
CA LEU A 215 -5.57 -18.13 -11.18
C LEU A 215 -4.68 -18.11 -12.42
N SER A 216 -3.78 -19.09 -12.60
CA SER A 216 -2.76 -19.09 -13.67
C SER A 216 -3.35 -19.14 -15.08
N ASP A 217 -4.57 -19.66 -15.21
CA ASP A 217 -5.35 -19.75 -16.44
C ASP A 217 -5.94 -18.39 -16.87
N ILE A 218 -6.02 -17.43 -15.95
CA ILE A 218 -6.68 -16.14 -16.17
C ILE A 218 -5.69 -14.97 -16.00
N ILE A 219 -4.69 -15.14 -15.12
CA ILE A 219 -3.76 -14.10 -14.71
C ILE A 219 -2.33 -14.60 -14.88
N GLU A 220 -1.59 -13.92 -15.74
CA GLU A 220 -0.15 -14.11 -15.85
C GLU A 220 0.54 -13.27 -14.77
N PRO A 221 1.41 -13.86 -13.93
CA PRO A 221 2.14 -13.11 -12.92
C PRO A 221 3.17 -12.19 -13.60
N LYS A 222 2.77 -10.95 -13.87
CA LYS A 222 3.63 -9.87 -14.35
C LYS A 222 3.70 -8.78 -13.29
N PRO A 223 4.89 -8.19 -13.02
CA PRO A 223 4.99 -7.08 -12.09
C PRO A 223 4.10 -5.93 -12.58
N LEU A 224 3.28 -5.37 -11.68
CA LEU A 224 2.56 -4.13 -11.96
C LEU A 224 3.60 -3.02 -12.05
N VAL A 225 3.95 -2.65 -13.27
CA VAL A 225 4.71 -1.44 -13.54
C VAL A 225 3.76 -0.27 -13.29
N ARG A 226 3.64 0.17 -12.04
CA ARG A 226 3.35 1.59 -11.82
C ARG A 226 4.61 2.33 -12.23
N GLU A 227 4.50 3.35 -13.06
CA GLU A 227 5.56 4.30 -13.36
C GLU A 227 6.07 4.97 -12.06
N CYS A 228 6.81 4.23 -11.24
CA CYS A 228 7.72 4.78 -10.25
C CYS A 228 8.90 5.30 -11.04
N LEU A 229 8.75 6.47 -11.69
CA LEU A 229 9.76 7.03 -12.59
C LEU A 229 10.43 5.92 -13.40
N GLU A 230 9.65 5.23 -14.22
CA GLU A 230 10.28 4.50 -15.30
C GLU A 230 11.02 5.57 -16.12
N PHE A 231 12.34 5.59 -16.01
CA PHE A 231 13.19 6.16 -17.06
C PHE A 231 13.07 5.30 -18.32
N GLU A 232 11.85 4.93 -18.73
CA GLU A 232 11.58 4.46 -20.06
C GLU A 232 11.94 5.61 -21.01
N HIS A 233 12.83 5.29 -21.96
CA HIS A 233 13.37 6.19 -22.99
C HIS A 233 14.60 7.05 -22.67
N ILE A 234 15.41 6.75 -21.65
CA ILE A 234 16.83 7.15 -21.76
C ILE A 234 17.50 6.08 -22.64
N GLY A 235 17.56 6.34 -23.96
CA GLY A 235 18.46 5.58 -24.84
C GLY A 235 19.86 5.53 -24.21
N ILE A 236 20.61 4.47 -24.44
CA ILE A 236 22.01 4.41 -23.98
C ILE A 236 22.90 4.60 -25.20
N LYS A 237 23.85 5.54 -25.10
CA LYS A 237 24.88 5.75 -26.11
C LYS A 237 26.12 4.99 -25.65
N ALA A 238 26.42 3.88 -26.31
CA ALA A 238 27.66 3.15 -26.08
C ALA A 238 28.74 3.69 -27.03
N LEU A 239 29.92 3.97 -26.50
CA LEU A 239 31.11 4.26 -27.30
C LEU A 239 32.03 3.04 -27.28
N ASP A 240 32.51 2.63 -28.46
CA ASP A 240 33.63 1.70 -28.55
C ASP A 240 34.95 2.40 -28.15
N TRP A 241 36.06 1.65 -28.10
CA TRP A 241 37.39 2.18 -27.77
C TRP A 241 37.91 3.22 -28.77
N ASN A 242 37.32 3.31 -29.96
CA ASN A 242 37.63 4.27 -31.01
C ASN A 242 36.65 5.46 -31.03
N ASN A 243 35.80 5.62 -30.00
CA ASN A 243 34.72 6.61 -29.90
C ASN A 243 33.61 6.49 -30.95
N ASN A 244 33.47 5.35 -31.63
CA ASN A 244 32.34 5.14 -32.54
C ASN A 244 31.07 4.85 -31.75
N GLU A 245 29.96 5.42 -32.23
CA GLU A 245 28.68 5.41 -31.53
C GLU A 245 27.88 4.14 -31.87
N LYS A 246 27.36 3.46 -30.85
CA LYS A 246 26.42 2.35 -31.01
C LYS A 246 25.19 2.59 -30.13
N PHE A 247 24.02 2.51 -30.75
CA PHE A 247 22.73 2.75 -30.11
C PHE A 247 22.17 1.47 -29.47
N CYS A 248 21.59 1.57 -28.28
CA CYS A 248 20.94 0.45 -27.60
C CYS A 248 19.57 0.84 -27.04
N ASN A 249 18.55 0.07 -27.44
CA ASN A 249 17.12 0.36 -27.20
C ASN A 249 16.56 -0.34 -25.95
N LYS A 250 17.40 -1.05 -25.18
CA LYS A 250 16.97 -1.86 -24.04
C LYS A 250 17.75 -1.42 -22.80
N ALA A 251 17.06 -0.71 -21.90
CA ALA A 251 17.61 -0.24 -20.61
C ALA A 251 17.45 -1.26 -19.46
N LYS A 252 17.07 -2.52 -19.75
CA LYS A 252 16.80 -3.53 -18.71
C LYS A 252 18.03 -4.02 -17.93
N GLU A 253 19.21 -3.51 -18.27
CA GLU A 253 20.46 -3.86 -17.61
C GLU A 253 21.28 -2.58 -17.39
N CYS A 254 20.72 -1.61 -16.67
CA CYS A 254 21.49 -0.48 -16.17
C CYS A 254 22.47 -1.01 -15.11
N PHE A 255 23.74 -1.09 -15.51
CA PHE A 255 24.92 -1.59 -14.79
C PHE A 255 25.14 -3.11 -14.88
N PRO A 256 25.60 -3.55 -16.06
CA PRO A 256 26.95 -4.10 -16.17
C PRO A 256 27.74 -3.43 -17.30
N MET A 257 29.06 -3.31 -17.14
CA MET A 257 29.96 -3.24 -18.29
C MET A 257 29.69 -4.46 -19.18
N PHE A 258 28.98 -4.28 -20.29
CA PHE A 258 28.85 -5.36 -21.26
C PHE A 258 30.20 -5.59 -21.92
N SER A 259 30.82 -6.72 -21.57
CA SER A 259 31.77 -7.40 -22.44
C SER A 259 30.96 -8.06 -23.56
N PHE A 260 30.83 -7.41 -24.71
CA PHE A 260 30.51 -8.17 -25.92
C PHE A 260 31.76 -8.96 -26.31
N LYS A 261 31.59 -10.07 -27.06
CA LYS A 261 32.70 -10.87 -27.62
C LYS A 261 33.72 -10.04 -28.44
N GLU A 262 33.44 -8.77 -28.72
CA GLU A 262 34.20 -7.86 -29.57
C GLU A 262 34.82 -6.65 -28.81
N GLY A 263 34.67 -6.55 -27.48
CA GLY A 263 35.36 -5.52 -26.68
C GLY A 263 34.58 -5.00 -25.46
N ILE A 264 35.27 -4.24 -24.60
CA ILE A 264 34.68 -3.51 -23.46
C ILE A 264 34.11 -2.17 -23.97
N TYR A 265 32.85 -1.85 -23.68
CA TYR A 265 32.24 -0.59 -24.15
C TYR A 265 32.06 0.40 -22.99
N LYS A 266 32.24 1.70 -23.29
CA LYS A 266 31.97 2.80 -22.35
C LYS A 266 30.51 3.23 -22.48
N ILE A 267 29.75 3.09 -21.40
CA ILE A 267 28.31 3.39 -21.34
C ILE A 267 28.12 4.86 -20.93
N LEU A 268 27.34 5.63 -21.70
CA LEU A 268 26.99 7.02 -21.41
C LEU A 268 25.46 7.23 -21.44
N PRO A 269 24.91 8.04 -20.51
CA PRO A 269 23.50 8.46 -20.59
C PRO A 269 23.28 9.32 -21.85
N TYR A 270 22.23 9.03 -22.62
CA TYR A 270 21.97 9.70 -23.91
C TYR A 270 21.64 11.18 -23.79
N LYS A 271 20.90 11.56 -22.75
CA LYS A 271 20.57 12.96 -22.47
C LYS A 271 20.72 13.23 -20.98
N VAL A 272 21.70 14.07 -20.64
CA VAL A 272 21.84 14.66 -19.31
C VAL A 272 20.98 15.92 -19.29
N PRO A 273 20.06 16.11 -18.32
CA PRO A 273 19.35 17.37 -18.14
C PRO A 273 20.34 18.55 -18.07
N GLU A 274 20.04 19.68 -18.72
CA GLU A 274 20.93 20.86 -18.72
C GLU A 274 21.32 21.29 -17.30
N ILE A 275 20.40 21.17 -16.34
CA ILE A 275 20.64 21.47 -14.91
C ILE A 275 21.72 20.58 -14.27
N LEU A 276 22.07 19.43 -14.84
CA LEU A 276 23.10 18.53 -14.31
C LEU A 276 24.41 18.58 -15.10
N LYS A 277 24.41 19.17 -16.30
CA LYS A 277 25.60 19.22 -17.16
C LYS A 277 26.67 20.14 -16.57
N GLY A 278 27.91 19.65 -16.47
CA GLY A 278 29.04 20.40 -15.92
C GLY A 278 28.93 20.70 -14.42
N ASN A 279 27.78 20.43 -13.81
CA ASN A 279 27.57 20.59 -12.39
C ASN A 279 28.19 19.43 -11.61
N VAL A 280 28.73 19.77 -10.46
CA VAL A 280 29.21 18.80 -9.50
C VAL A 280 28.02 18.34 -8.67
N ILE A 281 27.68 17.05 -8.76
CA ILE A 281 26.61 16.43 -7.96
C ILE A 281 27.25 15.93 -6.66
N PRO A 282 26.81 16.45 -5.52
CA PRO A 282 27.25 15.95 -4.23
C PRO A 282 26.78 14.50 -4.00
N VAL A 283 27.65 13.55 -3.62
CA VAL A 283 27.24 12.16 -3.32
C VAL A 283 27.57 11.77 -1.88
N PHE A 284 26.56 11.27 -1.16
CA PHE A 284 26.70 10.67 0.17
C PHE A 284 26.37 9.18 0.11
N LEU A 285 27.28 8.36 0.64
CA LEU A 285 27.06 6.93 0.81
C LEU A 285 26.84 6.62 2.29
N ILE A 286 25.63 6.19 2.62
CA ILE A 286 25.22 5.88 4.00
C ILE A 286 24.78 4.41 4.09
N ALA A 287 25.02 3.76 5.23
CA ALA A 287 24.63 2.37 5.46
C ALA A 287 24.02 2.16 6.82
N ASP A 288 23.17 1.15 6.93
CA ASP A 288 22.65 0.71 8.22
C ASP A 288 23.81 0.27 9.14
N GLU A 289 23.78 0.69 10.41
CA GLU A 289 24.82 0.31 11.36
C GLU A 289 24.90 -1.20 11.60
N SER A 290 23.79 -1.94 11.45
CA SER A 290 23.79 -3.41 11.50
C SER A 290 24.65 -4.06 10.42
N LEU A 291 25.01 -3.32 9.37
CA LEU A 291 25.85 -3.77 8.26
C LEU A 291 27.33 -3.41 8.46
N LYS A 292 27.68 -2.77 9.58
CA LYS A 292 29.04 -2.33 9.87
C LYS A 292 30.05 -3.46 9.83
N ASP A 293 29.68 -4.68 10.21
CA ASP A 293 30.57 -5.86 10.21
C ASP A 293 30.44 -6.74 8.96
N ASN A 294 29.58 -6.38 8.00
CA ASN A 294 29.43 -7.14 6.76
C ASN A 294 30.62 -6.85 5.82
N LYS A 295 31.44 -7.88 5.57
CA LYS A 295 32.65 -7.80 4.74
C LYS A 295 32.37 -7.39 3.29
N GLU A 296 31.28 -7.84 2.69
CA GLU A 296 30.90 -7.49 1.31
C GLU A 296 30.48 -6.02 1.18
N ILE A 297 29.89 -5.47 2.25
CA ILE A 297 29.54 -4.05 2.35
C ILE A 297 30.75 -3.19 2.75
N ARG A 298 31.79 -3.75 3.37
CA ARG A 298 33.08 -3.07 3.51
C ARG A 298 33.85 -3.05 2.18
N ASP A 299 33.78 -4.13 1.42
CA ASP A 299 34.53 -4.37 0.18
C ASP A 299 33.88 -3.76 -1.09
N LYS A 300 33.14 -2.63 -1.01
CA LYS A 300 32.28 -2.04 -2.09
C LYS A 300 32.98 -1.59 -3.39
N LYS A 301 34.10 -2.19 -3.76
CA LYS A 301 34.82 -2.05 -5.01
C LYS A 301 33.90 -1.95 -6.23
N PRO A 302 32.77 -2.69 -6.38
CA PRO A 302 31.89 -2.52 -7.53
C PRO A 302 31.19 -1.15 -7.58
N LEU A 303 30.52 -0.73 -6.50
CA LEU A 303 29.81 0.56 -6.43
C LEU A 303 30.79 1.74 -6.55
N TYR A 304 31.95 1.64 -5.92
CA TYR A 304 33.01 2.65 -6.04
C TYR A 304 33.58 2.72 -7.46
N THR A 305 33.78 1.59 -8.12
CA THR A 305 34.22 1.54 -9.52
C THR A 305 33.19 2.20 -10.43
N ILE A 306 31.89 2.02 -10.17
CA ILE A 306 30.82 2.66 -10.94
C ILE A 306 30.84 4.18 -10.74
N LEU A 307 30.81 4.67 -9.50
CA LEU A 307 30.82 6.10 -9.20
C LEU A 307 32.09 6.77 -9.73
N LYS A 308 33.27 6.16 -9.56
CA LYS A 308 34.55 6.67 -10.08
C LYS A 308 34.55 6.71 -11.62
N SER A 309 34.00 5.70 -12.27
CA SER A 309 33.82 5.67 -13.73
C SER A 309 32.93 6.81 -14.21
N LEU A 310 31.81 7.08 -13.51
CA LEU A 310 30.90 8.18 -13.80
C LEU A 310 31.54 9.56 -13.57
N THR A 311 32.30 9.73 -12.49
CA THR A 311 33.08 10.97 -12.24
C THR A 311 34.16 11.17 -13.31
N TYR A 312 34.86 10.12 -13.73
CA TYR A 312 35.87 10.19 -14.80
C TYR A 312 35.25 10.52 -16.16
N ILE A 313 34.00 10.11 -16.40
CA ILE A 313 33.23 10.52 -17.58
C ILE A 313 32.93 12.03 -17.55
N GLY A 314 32.55 12.58 -16.39
CA GLY A 314 32.25 14.00 -16.22
C GLY A 314 33.48 14.90 -16.20
N LYS A 315 34.60 14.42 -15.64
CA LYS A 315 35.88 15.16 -15.62
C LYS A 315 36.47 15.25 -17.03
N GLY A 316 36.15 16.34 -17.72
CA GLY A 316 36.65 16.68 -19.06
C GLY A 316 35.58 16.81 -20.14
N LYS A 317 34.28 16.74 -19.78
CA LYS A 317 33.18 16.97 -20.73
C LYS A 317 32.09 17.81 -20.08
N GLU A 318 31.86 19.03 -20.59
CA GLU A 318 30.82 19.96 -20.13
C GLU A 318 29.41 19.36 -20.16
N ASN A 319 29.19 18.31 -20.95
CA ASN A 319 27.88 17.67 -21.15
C ASN A 319 27.48 16.63 -20.10
N TYR A 320 28.26 16.42 -19.03
CA TYR A 320 27.97 15.39 -18.03
C TYR A 320 28.18 15.93 -16.60
N PRO A 321 27.43 15.40 -15.60
CA PRO A 321 27.67 15.76 -14.22
C PRO A 321 28.98 15.17 -13.71
N ILE A 322 29.58 15.85 -12.74
CA ILE A 322 30.73 15.35 -11.99
C ILE A 322 30.21 14.86 -10.64
N PHE A 323 30.21 13.56 -10.40
CA PHE A 323 29.84 13.04 -9.08
C PHE A 323 31.00 13.26 -8.11
N GLU A 324 30.87 14.21 -7.19
CA GLU A 324 31.82 14.41 -6.10
C GLU A 324 31.35 13.60 -4.90
N ASN A 325 32.09 12.54 -4.59
CA ASN A 325 31.84 11.74 -3.42
C ASN A 325 32.53 12.38 -2.21
N PHE A 326 31.77 12.70 -1.15
CA PHE A 326 32.34 13.27 0.09
C PHE A 326 32.71 12.25 1.14
N SER A 327 32.42 10.97 0.91
CA SER A 327 33.28 9.98 1.53
C SER A 327 34.61 10.06 0.78
N ASP A 328 35.66 10.58 1.42
CA ASP A 328 37.02 10.07 1.13
C ASP A 328 36.84 8.57 0.93
N TYR A 329 37.26 8.02 -0.22
CA TYR A 329 36.79 6.78 -0.87
C TYR A 329 36.71 5.48 -0.02
N GLU A 330 36.91 5.57 1.29
CA GLU A 330 36.90 4.53 2.32
C GLU A 330 35.85 4.74 3.42
N LYS A 331 35.26 5.95 3.59
CA LYS A 331 34.40 6.27 4.75
C LYS A 331 32.92 6.10 4.46
N LEU A 332 32.38 4.94 4.82
CA LEU A 332 30.94 4.73 4.91
C LEU A 332 30.38 5.40 6.17
N TYR A 333 29.36 6.25 6.02
CA TYR A 333 28.60 6.74 7.16
C TYR A 333 27.57 5.70 7.59
N TYR A 334 27.54 5.37 8.87
CA TYR A 334 26.59 4.42 9.41
C TYR A 334 25.43 5.14 10.10
N PHE A 335 24.22 4.66 9.92
CA PHE A 335 23.04 5.21 10.56
C PHE A 335 22.25 4.16 11.35
N ASN A 336 21.62 4.62 12.42
CA ASN A 336 20.64 3.93 13.24
C ASN A 336 19.65 4.98 13.79
N LEU A 337 18.62 4.56 14.52
CA LEU A 337 17.65 5.47 15.15
C LEU A 337 18.28 6.61 15.98
N ARG A 338 19.38 6.34 16.69
CA ARG A 338 19.97 7.28 17.65
C ARG A 338 20.80 8.37 16.98
N ASN A 339 21.33 8.12 15.78
CA ASN A 339 22.32 9.00 15.15
C ASN A 339 21.86 9.66 13.84
N VAL A 340 20.61 9.45 13.40
CA VAL A 340 20.08 10.07 12.18
C VAL A 340 20.28 11.59 12.19
N ASN A 341 19.95 12.26 13.29
CA ASN A 341 20.12 13.72 13.41
C ASN A 341 21.58 14.15 13.23
N GLU A 342 22.50 13.46 13.90
CA GLU A 342 23.93 13.75 13.83
C GLU A 342 24.46 13.52 12.41
N LEU A 343 24.01 12.46 11.74
CA LEU A 343 24.36 12.17 10.35
C LEU A 343 23.91 13.31 9.43
N ILE A 344 22.65 13.74 9.54
CA ILE A 344 22.09 14.82 8.71
C ILE A 344 22.87 16.12 8.94
N LEU A 345 23.11 16.51 10.20
CA LEU A 345 23.90 17.70 10.53
C LEU A 345 25.31 17.62 9.93
N LYS A 346 25.93 16.44 9.99
CA LYS A 346 27.27 16.21 9.43
C LYS A 346 27.26 16.35 7.90
N MET A 347 26.23 15.85 7.22
CA MET A 347 26.06 16.01 5.78
C MET A 347 25.88 17.49 5.40
N GLU A 348 25.10 18.26 6.18
CA GLU A 348 24.93 19.70 5.99
C GLU A 348 26.25 20.46 6.14
N GLN A 349 27.00 20.19 7.20
CA GLN A 349 28.32 20.78 7.44
C GLN A 349 29.31 20.50 6.31
N ILE A 350 29.27 19.28 5.75
CA ILE A 350 30.12 18.90 4.61
C ILE A 350 29.77 19.75 3.39
N LEU A 351 28.48 19.87 3.04
CA LEU A 351 28.03 20.70 1.92
C LEU A 351 28.41 22.18 2.11
N GLU A 352 28.20 22.71 3.31
CA GLU A 352 28.54 24.09 3.67
C GLU A 352 30.05 24.35 3.57
N SER A 353 30.88 23.46 4.14
CA SER A 353 32.35 23.59 4.10
C SER A 353 32.92 23.58 2.68
N LYS A 354 32.18 23.00 1.73
CA LYS A 354 32.56 22.88 0.32
C LYS A 354 31.88 23.92 -0.57
N ASN A 355 31.14 24.87 0.00
CA ASN A 355 30.38 25.91 -0.70
C ASN A 355 29.39 25.37 -1.75
N PHE A 356 28.80 24.20 -1.53
CA PHE A 356 27.73 23.70 -2.39
C PHE A 356 26.45 24.50 -2.17
N LYS A 357 25.95 25.15 -3.23
CA LYS A 357 24.65 25.82 -3.20
C LYS A 357 23.55 24.76 -3.24
N LYS A 358 22.85 24.56 -2.12
CA LYS A 358 21.74 23.60 -1.98
C LYS A 358 20.63 23.80 -3.03
N ASP A 359 20.49 25.02 -3.56
CA ASP A 359 19.42 25.40 -4.49
C ASP A 359 19.68 25.03 -5.97
N ALA A 360 20.90 24.64 -6.34
CA ALA A 360 21.27 24.45 -7.75
C ALA A 360 21.24 22.98 -8.18
N VAL A 361 21.76 22.07 -7.35
CA VAL A 361 21.83 20.63 -7.62
C VAL A 361 21.71 19.87 -6.30
N LEU A 362 20.70 19.01 -6.20
CA LEU A 362 20.46 18.21 -5.00
C LEU A 362 21.57 17.18 -4.82
N PRO A 363 21.99 16.92 -3.57
CA PRO A 363 22.83 15.78 -3.26
C PRO A 363 22.19 14.45 -3.67
N LEU A 364 22.97 13.53 -4.19
CA LEU A 364 22.60 12.12 -4.33
C LEU A 364 22.95 11.38 -3.03
N VAL A 365 21.94 10.80 -2.38
CA VAL A 365 22.12 9.97 -1.20
C VAL A 365 21.89 8.51 -1.55
N ILE A 366 22.94 7.69 -1.46
CA ILE A 366 22.88 6.25 -1.70
C ILE A 366 22.84 5.56 -0.33
N THR A 367 21.75 4.83 -0.08
CA THR A 367 21.56 4.05 1.13
C THR A 367 21.93 2.58 0.87
N LEU A 368 22.66 1.98 1.81
CA LEU A 368 22.93 0.53 1.83
C LEU A 368 22.26 -0.05 3.07
N GLY A 369 21.20 -0.81 2.86
CA GLY A 369 20.38 -1.37 3.92
C GLY A 369 20.02 -2.83 3.65
N LYS A 370 19.47 -3.49 4.65
CA LYS A 370 18.65 -4.68 4.43
C LYS A 370 17.26 -4.19 4.09
N GLU A 371 16.91 -4.08 2.81
CA GLU A 371 15.52 -3.76 2.42
C GLU A 371 14.52 -4.83 2.88
N ASP A 372 14.99 -5.98 3.38
CA ASP A 372 14.16 -7.10 3.82
C ASP A 372 13.53 -6.94 5.22
N ASP A 373 13.98 -6.00 6.06
CA ASP A 373 13.50 -5.88 7.43
C ASP A 373 12.50 -4.73 7.59
N ILE A 374 11.27 -5.01 7.17
CA ILE A 374 10.05 -4.31 7.61
C ILE A 374 9.82 -4.68 9.08
N HIS A 375 10.67 -4.16 9.97
CA HIS A 375 10.48 -4.27 11.42
C HIS A 375 9.64 -3.10 11.92
N LEU A 376 8.36 -3.43 12.15
CA LEU A 376 7.23 -2.59 12.52
C LEU A 376 7.32 -1.80 13.84
N ASP A 377 8.46 -1.61 14.53
CA ASP A 377 8.48 -0.87 15.83
C ASP A 377 9.39 0.35 15.91
N ASP A 378 10.38 0.51 15.02
CA ASP A 378 11.26 1.68 15.05
C ASP A 378 11.66 2.03 13.61
N ASP A 379 10.79 2.75 12.90
CA ASP A 379 11.01 3.07 11.48
C ASP A 379 11.99 4.25 11.32
N TYR A 380 13.23 4.07 11.81
CA TYR A 380 14.29 5.06 11.65
C TYR A 380 14.70 5.27 10.19
N TYR A 381 14.31 4.38 9.29
CA TYR A 381 14.41 4.58 7.85
C TYR A 381 13.42 5.62 7.36
N SER A 382 12.16 5.57 7.83
CA SER A 382 11.19 6.65 7.61
C SER A 382 11.64 7.96 8.25
N GLU A 383 12.20 7.94 9.47
CA GLU A 383 12.75 9.15 10.10
C GLU A 383 13.95 9.73 9.32
N LEU A 384 14.85 8.87 8.84
CA LEU A 384 15.95 9.26 7.95
C LEU A 384 15.42 9.86 6.65
N LYS A 385 14.44 9.21 6.00
CA LYS A 385 13.83 9.68 4.75
C LYS A 385 13.13 11.02 4.94
N GLU A 386 12.34 11.18 6.01
CA GLU A 386 11.66 12.43 6.34
C GLU A 386 12.67 13.55 6.55
N LYS A 387 13.75 13.31 7.30
CA LYS A 387 14.78 14.33 7.54
C LYS A 387 15.59 14.65 6.30
N LEU A 388 15.92 13.67 5.47
CA LEU A 388 16.56 13.89 4.17
C LEU A 388 15.66 14.77 3.28
N LEU A 389 14.34 14.53 3.27
CA LEU A 389 13.38 15.32 2.52
C LEU A 389 13.26 16.75 3.06
N GLN A 390 13.09 16.91 4.39
CA GLN A 390 13.00 18.22 5.05
C GLN A 390 14.23 19.09 4.82
N LYS A 391 15.41 18.45 4.73
CA LYS A 391 16.69 19.15 4.50
C LYS A 391 17.08 19.28 3.03
N GLY A 392 16.22 18.85 2.11
CA GLY A 392 16.45 18.97 0.67
C GLY A 392 17.59 18.11 0.14
N PHE A 393 17.89 16.98 0.81
CA PHE A 393 18.82 15.97 0.30
C PHE A 393 18.16 15.01 -0.70
N ILE A 394 16.84 14.85 -0.64
CA ILE A 394 16.04 14.04 -1.56
C ILE A 394 14.71 14.76 -1.86
N HIS A 395 14.00 14.35 -2.91
CA HIS A 395 12.67 14.84 -3.28
C HIS A 395 11.60 13.78 -3.15
#